data_AF-A0A938J833-F1
#
_entry.id   AF-A0A938J833-F1
#
_cell.length_a   1.000
_cell.length_b   1.000
_cell.length_c   1.000
_cell.angle_alpha   90.00
_cell.angle_beta   90.00
_cell.angle_gamma   90.00
#
_symmetry.space_group_name_H-M   'P 1'
#
loop_
_entity.id
_entity.type
_entity.pdbx_description
1 polymer ?
#
loop_
_entity_poly.entity_id
_entity_poly.type
_entity_poly.pdbx_seq_one_letter_code
_entity_poly.pdbx_strand_id
1 'polypeptide(L)'
;MGDLTIDDIDALVGPATPHFALQLRARVREAIAGLPADSPVRRYGEEKAEMLDRLGLASSKAEHAEGHEPRTRPGWAEIPSSATVSAPLPRRSA
;
A
#
# COMPACT_ATOMS: atom_id res chain seq x y z
N MET A 1 9.55 -29.08 -3.64
CA MET A 1 8.73 -27.85 -3.60
C MET A 1 8.11 -27.83 -2.22
N GLY A 2 8.37 -26.82 -1.40
CA GLY A 2 7.78 -26.73 -0.06
C GLY A 2 6.28 -26.45 -0.14
N ASP A 3 5.52 -26.91 0.86
CA ASP A 3 4.13 -26.52 1.01
C ASP A 3 4.04 -25.01 1.20
N LEU A 4 3.09 -24.36 0.52
CA LEU A 4 2.86 -22.92 0.64
C LEU A 4 2.39 -22.61 2.06
N THR A 5 3.00 -21.60 2.69
CA THR A 5 2.72 -21.18 4.06
C THR A 5 2.09 -19.79 4.13
N ILE A 6 1.63 -19.41 5.33
CA ILE A 6 1.17 -18.03 5.61
C ILE A 6 2.32 -17.03 5.44
N ASP A 7 3.52 -17.38 5.90
CA ASP A 7 4.71 -16.53 5.79
C ASP A 7 5.08 -16.25 4.33
N ASP A 8 4.87 -17.21 3.43
CA ASP A 8 5.05 -17.00 1.99
C ASP A 8 4.07 -15.97 1.42
N ILE A 9 2.81 -15.98 1.89
CA ILE A 9 1.82 -14.97 1.53
C ILE A 9 2.24 -13.61 2.09
N ASP A 10 2.68 -13.54 3.35
CA ASP A 10 3.13 -12.29 3.95
C ASP A 10 4.38 -11.73 3.26
N ALA A 11 5.29 -12.58 2.79
CA ALA A 11 6.44 -12.17 2.00
C ALA A 11 6.02 -11.54 0.65
N LEU A 12 4.94 -12.03 0.02
CA LEU A 12 4.37 -11.44 -1.20
C LEU A 12 3.69 -10.10 -0.94
N VAL A 13 3.00 -9.96 0.19
CA VAL A 13 2.17 -8.79 0.51
C VAL A 13 2.96 -7.70 1.24
N GLY A 14 4.01 -8.04 1.98
CA GLY A 14 4.85 -7.12 2.75
C GLY A 14 5.34 -5.87 2.00
N PRO A 15 5.76 -5.94 0.73
CA PRO A 15 6.17 -4.77 -0.05
C PRO A 15 5.00 -4.00 -0.69
N ALA A 16 3.75 -4.24 -0.27
CA ALA A 16 2.59 -3.61 -0.89
C ALA A 16 2.58 -2.09 -0.72
N THR A 17 2.66 -1.41 -1.86
CA THR A 17 2.31 0.00 -2.01
C THR A 17 1.07 0.09 -2.91
N PRO A 18 0.27 1.19 -2.84
CA PRO A 18 -0.90 1.37 -3.70
C PRO A 18 -0.62 1.10 -5.19
N HIS A 19 0.55 1.52 -5.68
CA HIS A 19 0.93 1.35 -7.08
C HIS A 19 1.07 -0.13 -7.51
N PHE A 20 1.62 -0.99 -6.64
CA PHE A 20 1.84 -2.41 -6.95
C PHE A 20 0.71 -3.31 -6.46
N ALA A 21 -0.27 -2.78 -5.74
CA ALA A 21 -1.27 -3.59 -5.03
C ALA A 21 -2.01 -4.56 -5.97
N LEU A 22 -2.42 -4.12 -7.17
CA LEU A 22 -3.10 -4.98 -8.12
C LEU A 22 -2.19 -6.06 -8.75
N GLN A 23 -0.89 -5.79 -8.89
CA GLN A 23 0.08 -6.78 -9.36
C GLN A 23 0.32 -7.85 -8.30
N LEU A 24 0.48 -7.43 -7.04
CA LEU A 24 0.61 -8.35 -5.91
C LEU A 24 -0.68 -9.17 -5.73
N ARG A 25 -1.86 -8.58 -5.95
CA ARG A 25 -3.15 -9.26 -5.89
C ARG A 25 -3.21 -10.42 -6.87
N ALA A 26 -2.79 -10.19 -8.12
CA ALA A 26 -2.74 -11.23 -9.14
C ALA A 26 -1.81 -12.38 -8.71
N ARG A 27 -0.62 -12.04 -8.22
CA ARG A 27 0.37 -13.02 -7.77
C ARG A 27 -0.11 -13.86 -6.57
N VAL A 28 -0.80 -13.25 -5.60
CA VAL A 28 -1.40 -13.98 -4.47
C VAL A 28 -2.49 -14.94 -4.96
N ARG A 29 -3.36 -14.51 -5.89
CA ARG A 29 -4.39 -15.38 -6.49
C ARG A 29 -3.79 -16.57 -7.22
N GLU A 30 -2.71 -16.37 -7.97
CA GLU A 30 -1.98 -17.46 -8.63
C GLU A 30 -1.37 -18.43 -7.61
N ALA A 31 -0.75 -17.92 -6.55
CA ALA A 31 -0.11 -18.74 -5.52
C ALA A 31 -1.11 -19.68 -4.82
N ILE A 32 -2.33 -19.22 -4.55
CA ILE A 32 -3.35 -20.00 -3.82
C ILE A 32 -4.28 -20.82 -4.73
N ALA A 33 -4.19 -20.68 -6.06
CA ALA A 33 -5.15 -21.27 -7.00
C ALA A 33 -5.25 -22.80 -6.91
N GLY A 34 -4.15 -23.46 -6.56
CA GLY A 34 -4.08 -24.93 -6.41
C GLY A 34 -4.49 -25.46 -5.04
N LEU A 35 -4.79 -24.59 -4.07
CA LEU A 35 -5.07 -25.02 -2.70
C LEU A 35 -6.53 -25.47 -2.50
N PRO A 36 -6.76 -26.48 -1.64
CA PRO A 36 -8.11 -26.86 -1.19
C PRO A 36 -8.88 -25.67 -0.63
N ALA A 37 -10.20 -25.67 -0.81
CA ALA A 37 -11.07 -24.57 -0.36
C ALA A 37 -11.11 -24.38 1.16
N ASP A 38 -10.83 -25.42 1.92
CA ASP A 38 -10.72 -25.43 3.37
C ASP A 38 -9.30 -25.13 3.88
N SER A 39 -8.33 -24.93 2.99
CA SER A 39 -6.96 -24.59 3.37
C SER A 39 -6.92 -23.24 4.10
N PRO A 40 -6.33 -23.18 5.32
CA PRO A 40 -6.18 -21.92 6.03
C PRO A 40 -5.29 -20.93 5.27
N VAL A 41 -4.28 -21.42 4.53
CA VAL A 41 -3.39 -20.59 3.71
C VAL A 41 -4.16 -19.97 2.53
N ARG A 42 -5.09 -20.74 1.93
CA ARG A 42 -5.94 -20.22 0.85
C ARG A 42 -6.84 -19.11 1.34
N ARG A 43 -7.56 -19.33 2.45
CA ARG A 43 -8.43 -18.32 3.05
C ARG A 43 -7.64 -17.05 3.36
N TYR A 44 -6.47 -17.18 3.97
CA TYR A 44 -5.59 -16.04 4.25
C TYR A 44 -5.17 -15.30 2.98
N GLY A 45 -4.79 -16.02 1.93
CA GLY A 45 -4.46 -15.41 0.63
C GLY A 45 -5.65 -14.69 -0.01
N GLU A 46 -6.86 -15.22 0.09
CA GLU A 46 -8.09 -14.56 -0.38
C GLU A 46 -8.32 -13.24 0.38
N GLU A 47 -8.20 -13.24 1.70
CA GLU A 47 -8.30 -12.04 2.55
C GLU A 47 -7.26 -10.96 2.16
N LYS A 48 -6.01 -11.38 1.90
CA LYS A 48 -4.95 -10.45 1.44
C LYS A 48 -5.21 -9.94 0.03
N ALA A 49 -5.74 -10.77 -0.87
CA ALA A 49 -6.10 -10.33 -2.21
C ALA A 49 -7.19 -9.25 -2.17
N GLU A 50 -8.19 -9.37 -1.29
CA GLU A 50 -9.20 -8.32 -1.10
C GLU A 50 -8.62 -7.04 -0.51
N MET A 51 -7.71 -7.16 0.47
CA MET A 51 -7.00 -6.02 1.03
C MET A 51 -6.18 -5.27 -0.03
N LEU A 52 -5.45 -6.01 -0.88
CA LEU A 52 -4.70 -5.44 -2.00
C LEU A 52 -5.61 -4.82 -3.07
N ASP A 53 -6.81 -5.37 -3.30
CA ASP A 53 -7.79 -4.76 -4.21
C ASP A 53 -8.22 -3.37 -3.70
N ARG A 54 -8.59 -3.29 -2.41
CA ARG A 54 -8.92 -2.02 -1.76
C ARG A 54 -7.75 -1.04 -1.79
N LEU A 55 -6.52 -1.51 -1.54
CA LEU A 55 -5.33 -0.68 -1.55
C LEU A 55 -5.01 -0.13 -2.95
N GLY A 56 -5.23 -0.90 -4.01
CA GLY A 56 -5.05 -0.45 -5.39
C GLY A 56 -6.09 0.56 -5.85
N LEU A 57 -7.31 0.48 -5.31
CA LEU A 57 -8.41 1.40 -5.60
C LEU A 57 -8.39 2.66 -4.72
N ALA A 58 -7.85 2.57 -3.51
CA ALA A 58 -7.56 3.70 -2.65
C ALA A 58 -6.36 4.48 -3.21
N SER A 59 -6.59 5.24 -4.28
CA SER A 59 -5.59 6.15 -4.85
C SER A 59 -5.11 7.11 -3.75
N SER A 60 -3.86 6.95 -3.32
CA SER A 60 -3.20 7.74 -2.28
C SER A 60 -2.71 9.10 -2.78
N LYS A 61 -3.33 9.66 -3.81
CA LYS A 61 -3.03 11.03 -4.19
C LYS A 61 -3.63 11.95 -3.14
N ALA A 62 -2.78 12.80 -2.55
CA ALA A 62 -3.19 13.83 -1.60
C ALA A 62 -4.30 14.76 -2.15
N GLU A 63 -4.51 14.77 -3.47
CA GLU A 63 -5.60 15.48 -4.16
C GLU A 63 -7.01 15.00 -3.76
N HIS A 64 -7.14 13.81 -3.14
CA HIS A 64 -8.41 13.28 -2.62
C HIS A 64 -8.48 13.26 -1.08
N ALA A 65 -7.45 13.77 -0.39
CA ALA A 65 -7.48 13.89 1.07
C ALA A 65 -8.40 15.03 1.52
N GLU A 66 -9.02 14.87 2.68
CA GLU A 66 -9.94 15.87 3.26
C GLU A 66 -9.13 17.04 3.83
N GLY A 67 -8.72 17.95 2.94
CA GLY A 67 -8.04 19.19 3.29
C GLY A 67 -6.51 19.10 3.41
N HIS A 68 -5.90 20.25 3.67
CA HIS A 68 -4.46 20.36 3.90
C HIS A 68 -4.12 19.93 5.33
N GLU A 69 -3.08 19.10 5.48
CA GLU A 69 -2.49 18.85 6.81
C GLU A 69 -2.04 20.18 7.44
N PRO A 70 -2.51 20.51 8.66
CA PRO A 70 -2.24 21.81 9.26
C PRO A 70 -0.79 21.92 9.74
N ARG A 71 -0.18 23.08 9.48
CA ARG A 71 1.21 23.39 9.91
C ARG A 71 1.39 23.42 11.43
N THR A 72 0.30 23.42 12.19
CA THR A 72 0.28 23.39 13.66
C THR A 72 0.52 22.00 14.24
N ARG A 73 0.62 20.96 13.41
CA ARG A 73 1.01 19.61 13.85
C ARG A 73 2.37 19.68 14.59
N PRO A 74 2.50 19.09 15.79
CA PRO A 74 3.77 19.05 16.52
C PRO A 74 4.91 18.47 15.66
N GLY A 75 6.11 19.04 15.77
CA GLY A 75 7.30 18.64 15.01
C GLY A 75 7.42 19.27 13.61
N TRP A 76 6.34 19.81 13.02
CA TRP A 76 6.41 20.43 11.67
C TRP A 76 7.25 21.70 11.60
N ALA A 77 7.45 22.39 12.73
CA ALA A 77 8.31 23.57 12.82
C ALA A 77 9.81 23.23 12.73
N GLU A 78 10.18 21.98 12.99
CA GLU A 78 11.58 21.53 13.03
C GLU A 78 12.03 20.89 11.70
N ILE A 79 11.07 20.57 10.81
CA ILE A 79 11.37 19.92 9.53
C ILE A 79 11.97 20.97 8.56
N PRO A 80 13.13 20.69 7.93
CA PRO A 80 13.83 21.65 7.07
C PRO A 80 13.04 22.13 5.86
N SER A 81 12.02 21.37 5.43
CA SER A 81 11.03 21.80 4.46
C SER A 81 9.68 21.14 4.73
N SER A 82 8.66 21.97 4.86
CA SER A 82 7.25 21.57 4.98
C SER A 82 6.41 22.09 3.81
N ALA A 83 7.06 22.37 2.68
CA ALA A 83 6.38 22.82 1.48
C ALA A 83 5.57 21.68 0.85
N THR A 84 4.30 21.93 0.58
CA THR A 84 3.40 20.97 -0.07
C THR A 84 3.36 21.26 -1.57
N VAL A 85 2.83 20.32 -2.36
CA VAL A 85 2.59 20.53 -3.80
C VAL A 85 1.74 21.78 -4.07
N SER A 86 0.78 22.07 -3.19
CA SER A 86 -0.10 23.24 -3.31
C SER A 86 0.54 24.55 -2.83
N ALA A 87 1.63 24.48 -2.08
CA ALA A 87 2.40 25.65 -1.60
C ALA A 87 3.91 25.39 -1.74
N PRO A 88 4.43 25.28 -2.99
CA PRO A 88 5.83 24.97 -3.23
C PRO A 88 6.74 26.15 -2.83
N LEU A 89 7.99 25.84 -2.46
CA LEU A 89 8.99 26.88 -2.22
C LEU A 89 9.23 27.70 -3.49
N PRO A 90 9.51 29.01 -3.38
CA PRO A 90 9.92 29.82 -4.52
C PRO A 90 11.17 29.21 -5.16
N ARG A 91 11.19 29.14 -6.50
CA ARG A 91 12.38 28.70 -7.22
C ARG A 91 13.49 29.69 -6.93
N ARG A 92 14.64 29.20 -6.47
CA ARG A 92 15.82 30.05 -6.27
C ARG A 92 16.23 30.60 -7.62
N SER A 93 16.24 31.92 -7.78
CA SER A 93 16.80 32.57 -8.98
C SER A 93 18.26 32.16 -9.09
N ALA A 94 18.66 31.73 -10.30
CA ALA A 94 20.02 31.32 -10.62
C ALA A 94 21.00 32.51 -10.53
#